data_AF-A0A920SML9-F1
#
_entry.id   AF-A0A920SML9-F1
#
_cell.length_a   1.000
_cell.length_b   1.000
_cell.length_c   1.000
_cell.angle_alpha   90.00
_cell.angle_beta   90.00
_cell.angle_gamma   90.00
#
_symmetry.space_group_name_H-M   'P 1'
#
loop_
_entity.id
_entity.type
_entity.pdbx_description
1 polymer ?
#
loop_
_entity_poly.entity_id
_entity_poly.type
_entity_poly.pdbx_seq_one_letter_code
_entity_poly.pdbx_strand_id
1 'polypeptide(L)'
;MMFVMFVFGSIVIVAGFLFDHGDFAAGLAVREGISVPPEPERPFNWTSFLAASALLFSSFIGFDSIAQAGGEAKNPGRSLPLAIGIAVVSVGTFYLLFTAAVYHTVPWSFVAEKALTQDLTAPGLLGYVLSPGWTILIVAGAAIALINDLPAMLLSVSRLVFAWGPKMVCSRKVSPESIGRGTRHMSH
;
A
#
# COMPACT_ATOMS: atom_id res chain seq x y z
N MET A 1 -16.13 -0.31 7.81
CA MET A 1 -15.23 0.57 7.03
C MET A 1 -14.37 -0.23 6.06
N MET A 2 -13.57 -1.21 6.52
CA MET A 2 -12.82 -2.12 5.63
C MET A 2 -13.71 -2.78 4.55
N PHE A 3 -14.94 -3.18 4.90
CA PHE A 3 -15.93 -3.70 3.94
C PHE A 3 -16.21 -2.78 2.75
N VAL A 4 -16.28 -1.46 2.96
CA VAL A 4 -16.56 -0.47 1.90
C VAL A 4 -15.43 -0.46 0.87
N MET A 5 -14.19 -0.55 1.36
CA MET A 5 -12.99 -0.57 0.51
C MET A 5 -12.92 -1.86 -0.33
N PHE A 6 -13.25 -3.00 0.26
CA PHE A 6 -13.37 -4.26 -0.48
C PHE A 6 -14.52 -4.23 -1.49
N VAL A 7 -15.65 -3.60 -1.18
CA VAL A 7 -16.79 -3.46 -2.11
C VAL A 7 -16.39 -2.62 -3.32
N PHE A 8 -15.86 -1.41 -3.12
CA PHE A 8 -15.44 -0.56 -4.24
C PHE A 8 -14.31 -1.17 -5.05
N GLY A 9 -13.33 -1.79 -4.39
CA GLY A 9 -12.27 -2.50 -5.09
C GLY A 9 -12.78 -3.74 -5.84
N SER A 10 -13.80 -4.44 -5.33
CA SER A 10 -14.43 -5.56 -6.05
C SER A 10 -15.21 -5.08 -7.28
N ILE A 11 -15.86 -3.92 -7.21
CA ILE A 11 -16.52 -3.29 -8.38
C ILE A 11 -15.46 -3.01 -9.46
N VAL A 12 -14.29 -2.49 -9.08
CA VAL A 12 -13.17 -2.26 -10.00
C VAL A 12 -12.65 -3.56 -10.61
N ILE A 13 -12.50 -4.61 -9.81
CA ILE A 13 -12.06 -5.93 -10.30
C ILE A 13 -13.06 -6.47 -11.33
N VAL A 14 -14.35 -6.45 -11.00
CA VAL A 14 -15.41 -6.95 -11.89
C VAL A 14 -15.45 -6.11 -13.17
N ALA A 15 -15.42 -4.79 -13.07
CA ALA A 15 -15.35 -3.92 -14.23
C ALA A 15 -14.11 -4.20 -15.09
N GLY A 16 -12.94 -4.37 -14.47
CA GLY A 16 -11.69 -4.64 -15.18
C GLY A 16 -11.66 -6.00 -15.90
N PHE A 17 -12.44 -6.98 -15.47
CA PHE A 17 -12.59 -8.25 -16.19
C PHE A 17 -13.76 -8.28 -17.19
N LEU A 18 -14.69 -7.32 -17.09
CA LEU A 18 -15.80 -7.20 -18.03
C LEU A 18 -15.41 -6.49 -19.33
N PHE A 19 -14.36 -5.68 -19.29
CA PHE A 19 -13.92 -4.85 -20.41
C PHE A 19 -12.53 -5.23 -20.89
N ASP A 20 -12.36 -5.27 -22.20
CA ASP A 20 -11.09 -5.65 -22.85
C ASP A 20 -10.34 -4.40 -23.37
N HIS A 21 -9.12 -4.58 -23.87
CA HIS A 21 -8.29 -3.52 -24.46
C HIS A 21 -8.99 -2.81 -25.62
N GLY A 22 -9.87 -3.52 -26.34
CA GLY A 22 -10.68 -2.96 -27.43
C GLY A 22 -11.69 -1.92 -26.95
N ASP A 23 -12.36 -2.18 -25.82
CA ASP A 23 -13.32 -1.25 -25.23
C ASP A 23 -12.62 -0.01 -24.67
N PHE A 24 -11.43 -0.20 -24.11
CA PHE A 24 -10.56 0.88 -23.67
C PHE A 24 -10.10 1.76 -24.84
N ALA A 25 -9.64 1.16 -25.94
CA ALA A 25 -9.25 1.89 -27.13
C ALA A 25 -10.42 2.71 -27.72
N ALA A 26 -11.62 2.13 -27.75
CA ALA A 26 -12.82 2.83 -28.20
C ALA A 26 -13.20 4.00 -27.27
N GLY A 27 -13.16 3.79 -25.96
CA GLY A 27 -13.42 4.83 -24.96
C GLY A 27 -12.40 5.98 -25.03
N LEU A 28 -11.13 5.66 -25.23
CA LEU A 28 -10.05 6.64 -25.39
C LEU A 28 -10.21 7.47 -26.66
N ALA A 29 -10.54 6.82 -27.79
CA ALA A 29 -10.78 7.51 -29.05
C ALA A 29 -11.97 8.47 -28.98
N VAL A 30 -13.05 8.10 -28.28
CA VAL A 30 -14.24 8.95 -28.12
C VAL A 30 -13.97 10.14 -27.19
N ARG A 31 -13.19 9.97 -26.12
CA ARG A 31 -13.01 11.01 -25.09
C ARG A 31 -11.82 11.93 -25.32
N GLU A 32 -10.70 11.40 -25.77
CA GLU A 32 -9.47 12.18 -25.98
C GLU A 32 -9.09 12.30 -27.46
N GLY A 33 -9.70 11.52 -28.36
CA GLY A 33 -9.32 11.50 -29.77
C GLY A 33 -7.94 10.88 -30.03
N ILE A 34 -7.39 10.17 -29.03
CA ILE A 34 -6.05 9.58 -29.05
C ILE A 34 -6.20 8.06 -29.21
N SER A 35 -5.34 7.44 -30.02
CA SER A 35 -5.23 5.99 -30.13
C SER A 35 -4.25 5.44 -29.09
N VAL A 36 -4.44 4.18 -28.67
CA VAL A 36 -3.50 3.51 -27.75
C VAL A 36 -2.09 3.55 -28.34
N PRO A 37 -1.07 4.02 -27.59
CA PRO A 37 0.30 4.08 -28.08
C PRO A 37 0.83 2.68 -28.40
N PRO A 38 1.63 2.54 -29.49
CA PRO A 38 2.24 1.26 -29.84
C PRO A 38 3.12 0.76 -28.70
N GLU A 39 3.26 -0.56 -28.56
CA GLU A 39 4.07 -1.13 -27.49
C GLU A 39 5.51 -0.62 -27.58
N PRO A 40 6.04 0.02 -26.52
CA PRO A 40 7.39 0.52 -26.56
C PRO A 40 8.35 -0.67 -26.49
N GLU A 41 9.22 -0.80 -27.50
CA GLU A 41 10.32 -1.76 -27.51
C GLU A 41 11.39 -1.33 -26.49
N ARG A 42 11.15 -1.59 -25.20
CA ARG A 42 12.11 -1.38 -24.13
C ARG A 42 12.67 -2.72 -23.67
N PRO A 43 13.93 -3.05 -23.99
CA PRO A 43 14.53 -4.28 -23.49
C PRO A 43 14.59 -4.24 -21.96
N PHE A 44 14.39 -5.40 -21.33
CA PHE A 44 14.44 -5.53 -19.88
C PHE A 44 15.80 -5.07 -19.34
N ASN A 45 15.76 -4.21 -18.33
CA ASN A 45 16.95 -3.65 -17.69
C ASN A 45 16.91 -3.89 -16.18
N TRP A 46 17.92 -4.60 -15.67
CA TRP A 46 18.06 -4.93 -14.25
C TRP A 46 18.11 -3.69 -13.36
N THR A 47 18.76 -2.61 -13.79
CA THR A 47 18.83 -1.35 -13.04
C THR A 47 17.45 -0.72 -12.91
N SER A 48 16.67 -0.68 -14.00
CA SER A 48 15.29 -0.18 -13.97
C SER A 48 14.40 -1.05 -13.09
N PHE A 49 14.56 -2.37 -13.14
CA PHE A 49 13.82 -3.30 -12.28
C PHE A 49 14.13 -3.09 -10.79
N LEU A 50 15.40 -2.97 -10.43
CA LEU A 50 15.81 -2.75 -9.04
C LEU A 50 15.36 -1.37 -8.54
N ALA A 51 15.44 -0.33 -9.38
CA ALA A 51 14.95 1.01 -9.03
C ALA A 51 13.43 1.02 -8.80
N ALA A 52 12.66 0.40 -9.69
CA ALA A 52 11.21 0.25 -9.52
C ALA A 52 10.85 -0.57 -8.27
N SER A 53 11.59 -1.66 -8.02
CA SER A 53 11.41 -2.48 -6.83
C SER A 53 11.67 -1.69 -5.54
N ALA A 54 12.74 -0.90 -5.49
CA ALA A 54 13.05 -0.05 -4.33
C ALA A 54 11.96 0.99 -4.07
N LEU A 55 11.40 1.60 -5.11
CA LEU A 55 10.26 2.51 -5.00
C LEU A 55 9.03 1.81 -4.43
N LEU A 56 8.69 0.61 -4.93
CA LEU A 56 7.59 -0.20 -4.43
C LEU A 56 7.80 -0.58 -2.96
N PHE A 57 9.01 -0.99 -2.57
CA PHE A 57 9.35 -1.29 -1.18
C PHE A 57 9.16 -0.08 -0.26
N SER A 58 9.51 1.12 -0.73
CA SER A 58 9.28 2.37 0.02
C SER A 58 7.79 2.65 0.26
N SER A 59 6.90 2.22 -0.64
CA SER A 59 5.45 2.36 -0.45
C SER A 59 4.87 1.46 0.64
N PHE A 60 5.61 0.45 1.12
CA PHE A 60 5.18 -0.44 2.21
C PHE A 60 5.73 -0.04 3.60
N ILE A 61 6.24 1.19 3.73
CA ILE A 61 6.61 1.76 5.03
C ILE A 61 5.35 1.87 5.90
N GLY A 62 5.43 1.42 7.15
CA GLY A 62 4.31 1.44 8.11
C GLY A 62 3.84 0.07 8.60
N PHE A 63 4.47 -1.04 8.18
CA PHE A 63 4.16 -2.39 8.68
C PHE A 63 4.38 -2.56 10.19
N ASP A 64 5.21 -1.70 10.79
CA ASP A 64 5.51 -1.65 12.22
C ASP A 64 4.28 -1.27 13.07
N SER A 65 3.27 -0.63 12.48
CA SER A 65 1.95 -0.41 13.08
C SER A 65 1.26 -1.71 13.51
N ILE A 66 1.45 -2.79 12.74
CA ILE A 66 0.87 -4.11 13.00
C ILE A 66 1.50 -4.73 14.25
N ALA A 67 2.81 -4.55 14.43
CA ALA A 67 3.53 -5.05 15.60
C ALA A 67 3.09 -4.34 16.89
N GLN A 68 2.77 -3.05 16.82
CA GLN A 68 2.26 -2.28 17.97
C GLN A 68 0.87 -2.73 18.39
N ALA A 69 -0.02 -3.03 17.43
CA ALA A 69 -1.34 -3.61 17.71
C ALA A 69 -1.25 -5.00 18.38
N GLY A 70 -0.14 -5.71 18.19
CA GLY A 70 0.14 -6.98 18.83
C GLY A 70 0.26 -6.93 20.35
N GLY A 71 0.59 -5.78 20.94
CA GLY A 71 0.65 -5.60 22.39
C GLY A 71 -0.72 -5.68 23.08
N GLU A 72 -1.79 -5.45 22.32
CA GLU A 72 -3.19 -5.53 22.77
C GLU A 72 -3.84 -6.89 22.42
N ALA A 73 -3.10 -7.78 21.74
CA ALA A 73 -3.62 -9.07 21.27
C ALA A 73 -3.60 -10.14 22.36
N LYS A 74 -4.69 -10.91 22.46
CA LYS A 74 -4.75 -12.09 23.33
C LYS A 74 -3.84 -13.20 22.75
N ASN A 75 -2.87 -13.68 23.52
CA ASN A 75 -1.86 -14.68 23.14
C ASN A 75 -1.01 -14.33 21.90
N PRO A 76 -0.19 -13.26 21.97
CA PRO A 76 0.55 -12.72 20.83
C PRO A 76 1.48 -13.73 20.15
N GLY A 77 2.05 -14.69 20.88
CA GLY A 77 2.99 -15.67 20.33
C GLY A 77 2.42 -16.60 19.25
N ARG A 78 1.09 -16.74 19.15
CA ARG A 78 0.43 -17.52 18.09
C ARG A 78 -0.56 -16.71 17.26
N SER A 79 -1.28 -15.77 17.86
CA SER A 79 -2.31 -15.00 17.17
C SER A 79 -1.72 -14.00 16.18
N LEU A 80 -0.60 -13.34 16.52
CA LEU A 80 0.08 -12.40 15.62
C LEU A 80 0.59 -13.04 14.32
N PRO A 81 1.45 -14.08 14.36
CA PRO A 81 2.00 -14.64 13.13
C PRO A 81 0.91 -15.21 12.22
N LEU A 82 -0.14 -15.81 12.80
CA LEU A 82 -1.27 -16.33 12.05
C LEU A 82 -2.14 -15.21 11.44
N ALA A 83 -2.42 -14.14 12.20
CA ALA A 83 -3.15 -12.99 11.69
C ALA A 83 -2.39 -12.27 10.57
N ILE A 84 -1.08 -12.08 10.71
CA ILE A 84 -0.22 -11.50 9.68
C ILE A 84 -0.24 -12.37 8.43
N GLY A 85 -0.07 -13.69 8.56
CA GLY A 85 -0.11 -14.60 7.42
C GLY A 85 -1.43 -14.53 6.65
N ILE A 86 -2.57 -14.56 7.36
CA ILE A 86 -3.89 -14.44 6.73
C ILE A 86 -4.06 -13.07 6.07
N ALA A 87 -3.64 -11.98 6.73
CA ALA A 87 -3.73 -10.64 6.17
C ALA A 87 -2.89 -10.50 4.88
N VAL A 88 -1.65 -10.98 4.90
CA VAL A 88 -0.75 -10.93 3.73
C VAL A 88 -1.30 -11.75 2.57
N VAL A 89 -1.78 -12.98 2.82
CA VAL A 89 -2.31 -13.83 1.75
C VAL A 89 -3.61 -13.26 1.19
N SER A 90 -4.53 -12.82 2.04
CA SER A 90 -5.82 -12.26 1.59
C SER A 90 -5.66 -10.95 0.83
N VAL A 91 -4.92 -9.99 1.39
CA VAL A 91 -4.66 -8.69 0.75
C VAL A 91 -3.78 -8.86 -0.48
N GLY A 92 -2.76 -9.72 -0.43
CA GLY A 92 -1.91 -10.02 -1.57
C GLY A 92 -2.69 -10.61 -2.74
N THR A 93 -3.59 -11.58 -2.47
CA THR A 93 -4.47 -12.14 -3.50
C THR A 93 -5.39 -11.07 -4.09
N PHE A 94 -6.00 -10.25 -3.23
CA PHE A 94 -6.86 -9.15 -3.68
C PHE A 94 -6.10 -8.15 -4.56
N TYR A 95 -4.86 -7.80 -4.18
CA TYR A 95 -4.02 -6.89 -4.94
C TYR A 95 -3.64 -7.49 -6.31
N LEU A 96 -3.27 -8.77 -6.36
CA LEU A 96 -2.99 -9.47 -7.61
C LEU A 96 -4.20 -9.49 -8.55
N LEU A 97 -5.40 -9.80 -8.02
CA LEU A 97 -6.64 -9.78 -8.80
C LEU A 97 -6.99 -8.38 -9.29
N PHE A 98 -6.83 -7.37 -8.44
CA PHE A 98 -7.06 -5.97 -8.79
C PHE A 98 -6.12 -5.49 -9.89
N THR A 99 -4.82 -5.77 -9.75
CA THR A 99 -3.81 -5.42 -10.76
C THR A 99 -4.07 -6.16 -12.06
N ALA A 100 -4.39 -7.46 -12.01
CA ALA A 100 -4.73 -8.25 -13.18
C ALA A 100 -5.95 -7.68 -13.93
N ALA A 101 -7.01 -7.30 -13.21
CA ALA A 101 -8.20 -6.71 -13.81
C ALA A 101 -7.89 -5.36 -14.49
N VAL A 102 -7.09 -4.50 -13.85
CA VAL A 102 -6.73 -3.20 -14.42
C VAL A 102 -5.91 -3.36 -15.70
N TYR A 103 -4.88 -4.23 -15.69
CA TYR A 103 -4.07 -4.48 -16.89
C TYR A 103 -4.78 -5.33 -17.95
N HIS A 104 -5.84 -6.05 -17.58
CA HIS A 104 -6.71 -6.72 -18.55
C HIS A 104 -7.55 -5.75 -19.37
N THR A 105 -7.99 -4.62 -18.78
CA THR A 105 -8.70 -3.57 -19.54
C THR A 105 -7.75 -2.53 -20.14
N VAL A 106 -6.73 -2.12 -19.40
CA VAL A 106 -5.88 -0.97 -19.76
C VAL A 106 -4.53 -1.45 -20.28
N PRO A 107 -4.16 -1.11 -21.53
CA PRO A 107 -2.84 -1.42 -22.08
C PRO A 107 -1.72 -0.78 -21.25
N TRP A 108 -0.71 -1.56 -20.91
CA TRP A 108 0.41 -1.09 -20.08
C TRP A 108 1.22 0.04 -20.75
N SER A 109 1.26 0.10 -22.08
CA SER A 109 1.92 1.16 -22.84
C SER A 109 1.31 2.53 -22.54
N PHE A 110 -0.03 2.60 -22.49
CA PHE A 110 -0.75 3.82 -22.13
C PHE A 110 -0.45 4.25 -20.69
N VAL A 111 -0.43 3.29 -19.75
CA VAL A 111 -0.08 3.56 -18.35
C VAL A 111 1.34 4.09 -18.25
N ALA A 112 2.30 3.49 -18.97
CA ALA A 112 3.70 3.88 -18.94
C ALA A 112 3.94 5.29 -19.50
N GLU A 113 3.21 5.70 -20.54
CA GLU A 113 3.32 7.04 -21.12
C GLU A 113 2.67 8.10 -20.22
N LYS A 114 1.43 7.84 -19.78
CA LYS A 114 0.68 8.78 -18.95
C LYS A 114 1.31 8.92 -17.56
N ALA A 115 1.86 7.86 -16.96
CA ALA A 115 2.50 7.93 -15.64
C ALA A 115 3.72 8.87 -15.57
N LEU A 116 4.32 9.22 -16.72
CA LEU A 116 5.43 10.20 -16.77
C LEU A 116 4.95 11.65 -16.71
N THR A 117 3.68 11.90 -17.04
CA THR A 117 3.14 13.26 -17.21
C THR A 117 2.06 13.60 -16.20
N GLN A 118 1.41 12.60 -15.59
CA GLN A 118 0.30 12.78 -14.67
C GLN A 118 0.22 11.68 -13.62
N ASP A 119 -0.33 12.02 -12.46
CA ASP A 119 -0.65 11.06 -11.40
C ASP A 119 -1.86 10.21 -11.82
N LEU A 120 -1.60 8.92 -12.07
CA LEU A 120 -2.63 7.98 -12.47
C LEU A 120 -3.22 7.27 -11.26
N THR A 121 -4.56 7.17 -11.23
CA THR A 121 -5.27 6.29 -10.31
C THR A 121 -5.88 5.14 -11.09
N ALA A 122 -5.72 3.91 -10.59
CA ALA A 122 -6.31 2.73 -11.24
C ALA A 122 -7.85 2.84 -11.45
N PRO A 123 -8.63 3.35 -10.48
CA PRO A 123 -10.04 3.66 -10.70
C PRO A 123 -10.30 4.72 -11.77
N GLY A 124 -9.43 5.73 -11.86
CA GLY A 124 -9.54 6.79 -12.87
C GLY A 124 -9.28 6.26 -14.28
N LEU A 125 -8.35 5.32 -14.45
CA LEU A 125 -8.07 4.68 -15.74
C LEU A 125 -9.26 3.87 -16.27
N LEU A 126 -10.01 3.19 -15.41
CA LEU A 126 -11.25 2.53 -15.83
C LEU A 126 -12.35 3.52 -16.21
N GLY A 127 -12.20 4.79 -15.84
CA GLY A 127 -13.15 5.84 -16.16
C GLY A 127 -13.33 6.14 -17.65
N TYR A 128 -12.37 5.71 -18.49
CA TYR A 128 -12.47 5.81 -19.95
C TYR A 128 -13.45 4.81 -20.55
N VAL A 129 -13.67 3.67 -19.88
CA VAL A 129 -14.56 2.60 -20.34
C VAL A 129 -15.93 2.66 -19.67
N LEU A 130 -15.97 3.09 -18.40
CA LEU A 130 -17.21 3.16 -17.65
C LEU A 130 -18.01 4.43 -17.98
N SER A 131 -19.33 4.33 -17.83
CA SER A 131 -20.22 5.49 -17.91
C SER A 131 -19.82 6.55 -16.86
N PRO A 132 -19.91 7.86 -17.17
CA PRO A 132 -19.43 8.93 -16.29
C PRO A 132 -19.91 8.84 -14.85
N GLY A 133 -21.14 8.38 -14.62
CA GLY A 133 -21.71 8.21 -13.28
C GLY A 133 -20.97 7.16 -12.45
N TRP A 134 -20.59 6.03 -13.05
CA TRP A 134 -19.83 4.98 -12.37
C TRP A 134 -18.39 5.42 -12.09
N THR A 135 -17.77 6.12 -13.02
CA THR A 135 -16.42 6.68 -12.83
C THR A 135 -16.36 7.59 -11.61
N ILE A 136 -17.30 8.54 -11.51
CA ILE A 136 -17.36 9.48 -10.38
C ILE A 136 -17.57 8.72 -9.08
N LEU A 137 -18.46 7.72 -9.08
CA LEU A 137 -18.77 6.93 -7.89
C LEU A 137 -17.57 6.13 -7.40
N ILE A 138 -16.84 5.45 -8.28
CA ILE A 138 -15.67 4.64 -7.90
C ILE A 138 -14.52 5.54 -7.46
N VAL A 139 -14.24 6.65 -8.15
CA VAL A 139 -13.20 7.61 -7.77
C VAL A 139 -13.51 8.26 -6.42
N ALA A 140 -14.77 8.67 -6.19
CA ALA A 140 -15.20 9.19 -4.89
C ALA A 140 -15.08 8.13 -3.79
N GLY A 141 -15.47 6.88 -4.09
CA GLY A 141 -15.30 5.75 -3.17
C GLY A 141 -13.84 5.50 -2.79
N ALA A 142 -12.93 5.58 -3.77
CA ALA A 142 -11.49 5.47 -3.53
C ALA A 142 -10.97 6.65 -2.67
N ALA A 143 -11.40 7.88 -2.94
CA ALA A 143 -11.01 9.04 -2.14
C ALA A 143 -11.49 8.93 -0.68
N ILE A 144 -12.75 8.52 -0.45
CA ILE A 144 -13.30 8.28 0.88
C ILE A 144 -12.53 7.18 1.61
N ALA A 145 -12.17 6.10 0.90
CA ALA A 145 -11.37 5.02 1.47
C ALA A 145 -10.00 5.51 1.95
N LEU A 146 -9.30 6.32 1.16
CA LEU A 146 -8.01 6.92 1.54
C LEU A 146 -8.13 7.85 2.76
N ILE A 147 -9.16 8.71 2.78
CA ILE A 147 -9.40 9.62 3.90
C ILE A 147 -9.67 8.84 5.18
N ASN A 148 -10.35 7.71 5.10
CA ASN A 148 -10.66 6.88 6.25
C ASN A 148 -9.45 6.06 6.77
N ASP A 149 -8.45 5.80 5.94
CA ASP A 149 -7.22 5.10 6.36
C ASP A 149 -6.27 6.02 7.14
N LEU A 150 -6.30 7.31 6.80
CA LEU A 150 -5.43 8.36 7.34
C LEU A 150 -5.42 8.45 8.88
N PRO A 151 -6.57 8.44 9.60
CA PRO A 151 -6.59 8.47 11.06
C PRO A 151 -5.92 7.26 11.71
N ALA A 152 -6.08 6.06 11.16
CA ALA A 152 -5.47 4.86 11.71
C ALA A 152 -3.93 4.92 11.60
N MET A 153 -3.42 5.39 10.46
CA MET A 153 -1.99 5.64 10.27
C MET A 153 -1.45 6.70 11.23
N LEU A 154 -2.14 7.84 11.38
CA LEU A 154 -1.72 8.92 12.28
C LEU A 154 -1.68 8.46 13.75
N LEU A 155 -2.64 7.63 14.17
CA LEU A 155 -2.66 7.05 15.52
C LEU A 155 -1.47 6.11 15.76
N SER A 156 -1.12 5.29 14.77
CA SER A 156 0.07 4.42 14.86
C SER A 156 1.37 5.23 15.00
N VAL A 157 1.55 6.25 14.16
CA VAL A 157 2.75 7.11 14.21
C VAL A 157 2.82 7.86 15.55
N SER A 158 1.68 8.35 16.05
CA SER A 158 1.61 9.04 17.34
C SER A 158 2.03 8.13 18.51
N ARG A 159 1.65 6.85 18.48
CA ARG A 159 2.05 5.85 19.49
C ARG A 159 3.56 5.60 19.49
N LEU A 160 4.19 5.53 18.32
CA LEU A 160 5.65 5.39 18.20
C LEU A 160 6.39 6.55 18.83
N VAL A 161 5.99 7.79 18.49
CA VAL A 161 6.62 9.00 19.03
C VAL A 161 6.47 9.07 20.55
N PHE A 162 5.30 8.72 21.08
CA PHE A 162 5.09 8.64 22.54
C PHE A 162 5.92 7.54 23.21
N ALA A 163 6.10 6.38 22.57
CA ALA A 163 6.94 5.31 23.12
C ALA A 163 8.44 5.66 23.14
N TRP A 164 8.90 6.54 22.23
CA TRP A 164 10.28 7.00 22.17
C TRP A 164 10.61 8.14 23.15
N GLY A 165 9.64 9.00 23.47
CA GLY A 165 9.83 10.14 24.38
C GLY A 165 10.43 9.78 25.75
N PRO A 166 9.83 8.83 26.52
CA PRO A 166 10.34 8.44 27.84
C PRO A 166 11.74 7.80 27.78
N LYS A 167 12.05 7.06 26.71
CA LYS A 167 13.32 6.35 26.54
C LYS A 167 14.48 7.29 26.18
N MET A 168 14.23 8.35 25.40
CA MET A 168 15.24 9.36 25.10
C MET A 168 15.56 10.27 26.30
N VAL A 169 14.56 10.54 27.18
CA VAL A 169 14.77 11.33 28.41
C VAL A 169 15.48 10.53 29.52
N CYS A 170 15.25 9.22 29.63
CA CYS A 170 15.92 8.40 30.65
C CYS A 170 17.36 7.98 30.28
N SER A 171 17.75 7.97 29.01
CA SER A 171 19.14 7.64 28.63
C SER A 171 20.16 8.74 29.00
N ARG A 172 19.71 9.95 29.35
CA ARG A 172 20.60 11.03 29.81
C ARG A 172 20.74 11.09 31.34
N LYS A 173 20.05 10.23 32.09
CA LYS A 173 20.06 10.21 33.58
C LYS A 173 20.48 8.87 34.20
N VAL A 174 21.15 7.99 33.46
CA VAL A 174 21.93 6.91 34.09
C VAL A 174 23.36 7.42 34.25
N SER A 175 23.65 7.90 35.46
CA SER A 175 25.00 8.27 35.92
C SER A 175 26.02 7.15 35.67
N PRO A 176 27.29 7.49 35.40
CA PRO A 176 28.38 6.54 35.42
C PRO A 176 28.69 6.16 36.87
N GLU A 177 28.12 5.07 37.36
CA GLU A 177 28.52 4.49 38.65
C GLU A 177 28.54 2.97 38.56
N SER A 178 29.61 2.42 37.98
CA SER A 178 30.18 1.12 38.38
C SER A 178 31.49 0.86 37.63
N ILE A 179 32.54 1.60 37.98
CA ILE A 179 33.91 1.14 37.72
C ILE A 179 34.64 1.12 39.07
N GLY A 180 34.90 -0.10 39.55
CA GLY A 180 36.05 -0.39 40.42
C GLY A 180 35.83 -0.25 41.92
N ARG A 181 35.39 -1.36 42.55
CA ARG A 181 35.91 -1.93 43.82
C ARG A 181 35.16 -3.26 43.99
N GLY A 182 35.79 -4.40 43.76
CA GLY A 182 36.95 -4.85 44.52
C GLY A 182 36.43 -5.77 45.62
N THR A 183 36.39 -7.06 45.31
CA THR A 183 36.29 -8.20 46.23
C THR A 183 36.87 -7.94 47.62
N ARG A 184 36.15 -8.33 48.70
CA ARG A 184 36.72 -9.16 49.78
C ARG A 184 35.69 -9.60 50.84
N HIS A 185 35.66 -10.91 51.01
CA HIS A 185 35.47 -11.72 52.23
C HIS A 185 34.10 -11.88 52.89
N MET A 186 33.58 -13.10 52.70
CA MET A 186 33.06 -13.97 53.78
C MET A 186 34.00 -13.95 55.00
N SER A 187 33.43 -13.78 56.20
CA SER A 187 33.78 -14.59 57.38
C SER A 187 32.92 -14.20 58.60
N HIS A 188 32.24 -15.21 59.14
CA HIS A 188 31.68 -15.39 60.49
C HIS A 188 30.52 -14.51 60.97
#